data_AF-A0A6G0HQM4-F1
#
_entry.id   AF-A0A6G0HQM4-F1
#
_cell.length_a   1.000
_cell.length_b   1.000
_cell.length_c   1.000
_cell.angle_alpha   90.00
_cell.angle_beta   90.00
_cell.angle_gamma   90.00
#
_symmetry.space_group_name_H-M   'P 1'
#
loop_
_entity.id
_entity.type
_entity.pdbx_description
1 polymer ?
#
loop_
_entity_poly.entity_id
_entity_poly.type
_entity_poly.pdbx_seq_one_letter_code
_entity_poly.pdbx_strand_id
1 'polypeptide(L)'
;MVEVEVESMDKAGNFIGWLHIEGVNLSVALVENALSKVHFTAERSAYYKTLVSAEEACRQRKEKIWANYEEKPVEEVVHVSEEKERVANYRAVYVTEISDTLHFYTQDVETGGQLESLMETMRAEIAAHPPVEGSYAARRGDYCIAKFADGEWYRARVEKVESPAKVHVFYIDYGNREVVSSTRLAAMPPAFSTRTLPAQATEYAFAFIQIPQDEDARADVVDCIVRDIQNSQCLLNVEYSGVTCPHVTIQFGDTKDDVGLGLVKEGLVMVDVRKEKHLQKMVTEYLNSQESAKSARLNIWRYGDFRADDADEFGYRR
;
A
#
# COMPACT_ATOMS: atom_id res chain seq x y z
N MET A 1 5.96 3.79 62.57
CA MET A 1 5.08 2.64 62.24
C MET A 1 5.16 2.40 60.74
N VAL A 2 5.24 1.14 60.31
CA VAL A 2 5.35 0.78 58.89
C VAL A 2 4.10 0.01 58.50
N GLU A 3 3.46 0.41 57.41
CA GLU A 3 2.26 -0.22 56.86
C GLU A 3 2.54 -0.64 55.42
N VAL A 4 2.09 -1.84 55.05
CA VAL A 4 2.29 -2.42 53.71
C VAL A 4 0.94 -2.74 53.11
N GLU A 5 0.66 -2.22 51.92
CA GLU A 5 -0.47 -2.59 51.09
C GLU A 5 0.06 -3.48 49.96
N VAL A 6 -0.37 -4.73 49.87
CA VAL A 6 0.07 -5.64 48.80
C VAL A 6 -0.96 -5.64 47.68
N GLU A 7 -0.52 -5.37 46.45
CA GLU A 7 -1.39 -5.37 45.25
C GLU A 7 -1.21 -6.63 44.41
N SER A 8 0.01 -7.12 44.28
CA SER A 8 0.32 -8.28 43.44
C SER A 8 1.60 -8.98 43.89
N MET A 9 2.03 -9.98 43.12
CA MET A 9 3.26 -10.72 43.35
C MET A 9 3.93 -11.01 42.02
N ASP A 10 5.25 -10.87 41.94
CA ASP A 10 6.01 -11.22 40.74
C ASP A 10 6.20 -12.74 40.60
N LYS A 11 6.78 -13.17 39.47
CA LYS A 11 7.06 -14.59 39.20
C LYS A 11 8.13 -15.20 40.11
N ALA A 12 8.89 -14.37 40.83
CA ALA A 12 9.90 -14.81 41.79
C ALA A 12 9.35 -14.87 43.23
N GLY A 13 8.08 -14.52 43.44
CA GLY A 13 7.41 -14.57 44.74
C GLY A 13 7.54 -13.29 45.57
N ASN A 14 8.02 -12.19 45.00
CA ASN A 14 8.10 -10.91 45.71
C ASN A 14 6.74 -10.18 45.66
N PHE A 15 6.27 -9.72 46.80
CA PHE A 15 5.07 -8.90 46.88
C PHE A 15 5.34 -7.50 46.33
N ILE A 16 4.44 -7.04 45.46
CA ILE A 16 4.45 -5.69 44.86
C ILE A 16 3.29 -4.92 45.47
N GLY A 17 3.56 -3.71 45.93
CA GLY A 17 2.55 -2.86 46.54
C GLY A 17 3.14 -1.59 47.14
N TRP A 18 2.43 -0.98 48.08
CA TRP A 18 2.76 0.31 48.66
C TRP A 18 3.28 0.17 50.08
N LEU A 19 4.41 0.82 50.35
CA LEU A 19 4.97 0.90 51.69
C LEU A 19 4.75 2.31 52.24
N HIS A 20 4.15 2.39 53.43
CA HIS A 20 3.98 3.62 54.17
C HIS A 20 4.86 3.60 55.42
N ILE A 21 5.68 4.61 55.60
CA ILE A 21 6.53 4.80 56.78
C ILE A 21 6.09 6.10 57.44
N GLU A 22 5.49 6.00 58.63
CA GLU A 22 5.02 7.16 59.40
C GLU A 22 4.05 8.06 58.60
N GLY A 23 3.16 7.42 57.83
CA GLY A 23 2.18 8.10 56.98
C GLY A 23 2.73 8.58 55.63
N VAL A 24 4.03 8.40 55.36
CA VAL A 24 4.65 8.76 54.08
C VAL A 24 4.73 7.54 53.17
N ASN A 25 4.19 7.65 51.96
CA ASN A 25 4.34 6.61 50.93
C ASN A 25 5.77 6.62 50.38
N LEU A 26 6.49 5.51 50.54
CA LEU A 26 7.90 5.40 50.17
C LEU A 26 8.12 5.58 48.66
N SER A 27 7.22 5.05 47.82
CA SER A 27 7.32 5.20 46.37
C SER A 27 7.24 6.67 45.95
N VAL A 28 6.33 7.43 46.56
CA VAL A 28 6.23 8.88 46.36
C VAL A 28 7.50 9.58 46.82
N ALA A 29 7.96 9.30 48.04
CA ALA A 29 9.16 9.94 48.60
C ALA A 29 10.42 9.68 47.76
N LEU A 30 10.59 8.48 47.22
CA LEU A 30 11.72 8.14 46.33
C LEU A 30 11.66 8.93 45.01
N VAL A 31 10.48 9.09 44.43
CA VAL A 31 10.29 9.89 43.22
C VAL A 31 10.53 11.37 43.50
N GLU A 32 9.97 11.93 44.58
CA GLU A 32 10.13 13.34 45.00
C GLU A 32 11.58 13.74 45.27
N ASN A 33 12.40 12.77 45.70
CA ASN A 33 13.82 12.94 45.96
C ASN A 33 14.69 12.60 44.74
N ALA A 34 14.12 12.42 43.55
CA ALA A 34 14.84 12.06 42.33
C ALA A 34 15.68 10.77 42.46
N LEU A 35 15.20 9.80 43.24
CA LEU A 35 15.86 8.49 43.44
C LEU A 35 15.17 7.37 42.64
N SER A 36 13.99 7.62 42.07
CA SER A 36 13.24 6.64 41.27
C SER A 36 12.36 7.34 40.23
N LYS A 37 11.85 6.56 39.27
CA LYS A 37 10.95 7.02 38.19
C LYS A 37 9.58 6.38 38.31
N VAL A 38 8.55 7.05 37.80
CA VAL A 38 7.20 6.49 37.72
C VAL A 38 7.19 5.38 36.68
N HIS A 39 6.65 4.23 37.06
CA HIS A 39 6.47 3.08 36.18
C HIS A 39 5.03 3.02 35.69
N PHE A 40 4.79 2.53 34.47
CA PHE A 40 3.45 2.49 33.84
C PHE A 40 2.41 1.73 34.67
N THR A 41 2.84 0.78 35.50
CA THR A 41 1.94 0.05 36.42
C THR A 41 1.26 0.95 37.45
N ALA A 42 1.82 2.12 37.73
CA ALA A 42 1.23 3.10 38.64
C ALA A 42 -0.02 3.77 38.05
N GLU A 43 -0.28 3.71 36.74
CA GLU A 43 -1.41 4.39 36.08
C GLU A 43 -2.78 4.02 36.66
N ARG A 44 -2.91 2.80 37.17
CA ARG A 44 -4.16 2.30 37.76
C ARG A 44 -4.24 2.51 39.28
N SER A 45 -3.21 3.09 39.89
CA SER A 45 -3.12 3.31 41.33
C SER A 45 -3.77 4.63 41.75
N ALA A 46 -4.28 4.67 42.98
CA ALA A 46 -4.73 5.91 43.63
C ALA A 46 -3.59 6.94 43.79
N TYR A 47 -2.33 6.49 43.81
CA TYR A 47 -1.15 7.35 44.00
C TYR A 47 -0.60 7.92 42.69
N TYR A 48 -1.17 7.57 41.53
CA TYR A 48 -0.62 7.93 40.21
C TYR A 48 -0.40 9.44 40.06
N LYS A 49 -1.42 10.25 40.39
CA LYS A 49 -1.34 11.72 40.24
C LYS A 49 -0.22 12.32 41.09
N THR A 50 -0.06 11.84 42.31
CA THR A 50 0.99 12.30 43.23
C THR A 50 2.37 11.91 42.73
N LEU A 51 2.53 10.68 42.23
CA LEU A 51 3.78 10.19 41.64
C LEU A 51 4.20 10.97 40.41
N VAL A 52 3.26 11.24 39.48
CA VAL A 52 3.54 12.02 38.26
C VAL A 52 3.93 13.45 38.62
N SER A 53 3.20 14.10 39.54
CA SER A 53 3.52 15.45 39.99
C SER A 53 4.91 15.54 40.65
N ALA A 54 5.25 14.55 41.48
CA ALA A 54 6.58 14.44 42.09
C ALA A 54 7.70 14.26 41.04
N GLU A 55 7.44 13.47 40.00
CA GLU A 55 8.40 13.21 38.93
C GLU A 55 8.63 14.45 38.05
N GLU A 56 7.56 15.15 37.67
CA GLU A 56 7.64 16.41 36.92
C GLU A 56 8.46 17.46 37.67
N ALA A 57 8.20 17.61 38.98
CA ALA A 57 8.97 18.52 39.83
C ALA A 57 10.46 18.15 39.89
N CYS A 58 10.82 16.87 39.79
CA CYS A 58 12.21 16.42 39.76
C CYS A 58 12.89 16.62 38.40
N ARG A 59 12.15 16.38 37.29
CA ARG A 59 12.65 16.64 35.93
C ARG A 59 13.02 18.11 35.75
N GLN A 60 12.21 19.02 36.28
CA GLN A 60 12.49 20.46 36.23
C GLN A 60 13.75 20.85 37.01
N ARG A 61 13.98 20.20 38.16
CA ARG A 61 15.15 20.46 39.02
C ARG A 61 16.45 19.89 38.46
N LYS A 62 16.39 18.92 37.53
CA LYS A 62 17.56 18.25 36.93
C LYS A 62 18.55 17.71 37.97
N GLU A 63 18.03 17.10 39.03
CA GLU A 63 18.84 16.53 40.12
C GLU A 63 18.93 15.01 40.00
N LYS A 64 20.04 14.44 40.50
CA LYS A 64 20.29 13.00 40.62
C LYS A 64 20.03 12.24 39.31
N ILE A 65 19.03 11.34 39.28
CA ILE A 65 18.72 10.52 38.09
C ILE A 65 18.23 11.34 36.89
N TRP A 66 17.92 12.63 37.08
CA TRP A 66 17.48 13.56 36.05
C TRP A 66 18.57 14.55 35.60
N ALA A 67 19.79 14.46 36.14
CA ALA A 67 20.89 15.41 35.84
C ALA A 67 21.23 15.49 34.34
N ASN A 68 21.07 14.38 33.62
CA ASN A 68 21.35 14.26 32.18
C ASN A 68 20.07 13.94 31.37
N TYR A 69 18.89 14.31 31.87
CA TYR A 69 17.65 14.05 31.14
C TYR A 69 17.49 15.00 29.96
N GLU A 70 17.43 14.43 28.75
CA GLU A 70 16.98 15.11 27.54
C GLU A 70 15.52 14.74 27.29
N GLU A 71 14.67 15.75 27.19
CA GLU A 71 13.26 15.59 26.93
C GLU A 71 13.09 15.07 25.50
N LYS A 72 12.75 13.79 25.36
CA LYS A 72 12.33 13.27 24.05
C LYS A 72 11.08 14.06 23.65
N PRO A 73 11.00 14.58 22.42
CA PRO A 73 9.80 15.28 21.97
C PRO A 73 8.61 14.37 22.22
N VAL A 74 7.66 14.88 23.00
CA VAL A 74 6.38 14.22 23.24
C VAL A 74 5.78 14.01 21.85
N GLU A 75 5.60 12.74 21.44
CA GLU A 75 4.67 12.44 20.36
C GLU A 75 3.36 13.10 20.77
N GLU A 76 3.00 14.18 20.08
CA GLU A 76 1.76 14.91 20.33
C GLU A 76 0.66 13.87 20.48
N VAL A 77 -0.03 13.89 21.62
CA VAL A 77 -1.25 13.12 21.82
C VAL A 77 -2.17 13.56 20.70
N VAL A 78 -2.22 12.74 19.65
CA VAL A 78 -2.99 12.99 18.45
C VAL A 78 -4.40 13.23 18.97
N HIS A 79 -4.87 14.47 18.80
CA HIS A 79 -6.27 14.79 18.87
C HIS A 79 -6.98 13.65 18.15
N VAL A 80 -7.92 12.95 18.81
CA VAL A 80 -8.70 11.89 18.17
C VAL A 80 -9.47 12.58 17.05
N SER A 81 -8.82 12.68 15.88
CA SER A 81 -9.43 13.12 14.65
C SER A 81 -10.58 12.16 14.46
N GLU A 82 -11.79 12.69 14.36
CA GLU A 82 -13.00 11.93 14.03
C GLU A 82 -12.59 10.80 13.06
N GLU A 83 -12.65 9.56 13.55
CA GLU A 83 -12.13 8.41 12.84
C GLU A 83 -12.98 8.27 11.57
N LYS A 84 -12.47 8.76 10.44
CA LYS A 84 -13.16 8.65 9.15
C LYS A 84 -13.38 7.18 8.88
N GLU A 85 -14.64 6.73 8.87
CA GLU A 85 -14.97 5.39 8.40
C GLU A 85 -14.42 5.17 6.98
N ARG A 86 -14.15 3.92 6.60
CA ARG A 86 -13.75 3.57 5.24
C ARG A 86 -14.76 4.17 4.26
N VAL A 87 -14.27 4.98 3.33
CA VAL A 87 -15.07 5.54 2.25
C VAL A 87 -15.01 4.56 1.08
N ALA A 88 -16.14 3.90 0.80
CA ALA A 88 -16.28 3.08 -0.40
C ALA A 88 -16.93 3.93 -1.50
N ASN A 89 -16.11 4.45 -2.41
CA ASN A 89 -16.53 5.20 -3.59
C ASN A 89 -16.07 4.47 -4.86
N TYR A 90 -16.75 3.36 -5.15
CA TYR A 90 -16.49 2.55 -6.32
C TYR A 90 -16.87 3.31 -7.59
N ARG A 91 -15.91 3.50 -8.49
CA ARG A 91 -16.14 4.02 -9.84
C ARG A 91 -15.91 2.95 -10.90
N ALA A 92 -16.59 3.08 -12.03
CA ALA A 92 -16.43 2.16 -13.15
C ALA A 92 -15.10 2.43 -13.87
N VAL A 93 -14.31 1.38 -14.07
CA VAL A 93 -13.04 1.44 -14.79
C VAL A 93 -12.94 0.30 -15.78
N TYR A 94 -12.16 0.46 -16.84
CA TYR A 94 -11.82 -0.59 -17.78
C TYR A 94 -10.37 -1.02 -17.56
N VAL A 95 -10.13 -2.27 -17.21
CA VAL A 95 -8.78 -2.80 -16.94
C VAL A 95 -8.12 -3.16 -18.27
N THR A 96 -7.00 -2.52 -18.59
CA THR A 96 -6.34 -2.65 -19.90
C THR A 96 -5.13 -3.57 -19.85
N GLU A 97 -4.32 -3.49 -18.79
CA GLU A 97 -3.05 -4.21 -18.69
C GLU A 97 -2.81 -4.69 -17.26
N ILE A 98 -2.34 -5.93 -17.14
CA ILE A 98 -1.80 -6.49 -15.90
C ILE A 98 -0.29 -6.68 -16.11
N SER A 99 0.51 -6.17 -15.20
CA SER A 99 1.97 -6.33 -15.22
C SER A 99 2.42 -7.58 -14.48
N ASP A 100 3.59 -8.09 -14.84
CA ASP A 100 4.25 -9.23 -14.17
C ASP A 100 4.57 -8.98 -12.68
N THR A 101 4.45 -7.73 -12.22
CA THR A 101 4.64 -7.30 -10.82
C THR A 101 3.32 -7.10 -10.07
N LEU A 102 2.19 -7.59 -10.60
CA LEU A 102 0.84 -7.45 -10.03
C LEU A 102 0.34 -6.02 -9.87
N HIS A 103 1.00 -5.04 -10.51
CA HIS A 103 0.34 -3.77 -10.81
C HIS A 103 -0.56 -3.95 -12.03
N PHE A 104 -1.52 -3.06 -12.18
CA PHE A 104 -2.42 -3.05 -13.32
C PHE A 104 -2.76 -1.62 -13.72
N TYR A 105 -3.18 -1.46 -14.97
CA TYR A 105 -3.58 -0.19 -15.54
C TYR A 105 -5.06 -0.19 -15.87
N THR A 106 -5.70 0.94 -15.61
CA THR A 106 -7.12 1.12 -15.91
C THR A 106 -7.39 2.44 -16.64
N GLN A 107 -8.42 2.46 -17.46
CA GLN A 107 -9.06 3.65 -18.00
C GLN A 107 -10.33 4.00 -17.22
N ASP A 108 -10.63 5.29 -17.09
CA ASP A 108 -11.93 5.73 -16.55
C ASP A 108 -13.02 5.56 -17.61
N VAL A 109 -14.11 4.88 -17.26
CA VAL A 109 -15.24 4.65 -18.18
C VAL A 109 -15.90 5.98 -18.57
N GLU A 110 -15.89 6.99 -17.69
CA GLU A 110 -16.50 8.29 -17.96
C GLU A 110 -15.79 9.05 -19.10
N THR A 111 -14.49 8.82 -19.28
CA THR A 111 -13.68 9.48 -20.34
C THR A 111 -13.44 8.59 -21.56
N GLY A 112 -13.93 7.34 -21.56
CA GLY A 112 -13.75 6.37 -22.65
C GLY A 112 -14.17 6.92 -24.02
N GLY A 113 -15.34 7.55 -24.12
CA GLY A 113 -15.81 8.15 -25.38
C GLY A 113 -14.92 9.29 -25.91
N GLN A 114 -14.23 10.01 -25.01
CA GLN A 114 -13.27 11.05 -25.42
C GLN A 114 -12.00 10.43 -26.02
N LEU A 115 -11.53 9.31 -25.43
CA LEU A 115 -10.40 8.55 -25.97
C LEU A 115 -10.72 7.96 -27.34
N GLU A 116 -11.90 7.34 -27.50
CA GLU A 116 -12.35 6.79 -28.77
C GLU A 116 -12.36 7.85 -29.88
N SER A 117 -12.99 9.00 -29.61
CA SER A 117 -13.04 10.11 -30.57
C SER A 117 -11.66 10.68 -30.90
N LEU A 118 -10.77 10.78 -29.91
CA LEU A 118 -9.39 11.20 -30.12
C LEU A 118 -8.64 10.22 -31.03
N MET A 119 -8.77 8.91 -30.77
CA MET A 119 -8.09 7.87 -31.54
C MET A 119 -8.60 7.80 -32.98
N GLU A 120 -9.91 7.89 -33.19
CA GLU A 120 -10.52 7.93 -34.53
C GLU A 120 -9.98 9.12 -35.33
N THR A 121 -10.02 10.33 -34.74
CA THR A 121 -9.55 11.55 -35.40
C THR A 121 -8.05 11.50 -35.69
N MET A 122 -7.25 11.04 -34.71
CA MET A 122 -5.79 10.93 -34.86
C MET A 122 -5.42 9.95 -35.98
N ARG A 123 -6.05 8.77 -36.01
CA ARG A 123 -5.79 7.76 -37.04
C ARG A 123 -6.19 8.23 -38.43
N ALA A 124 -7.32 8.93 -38.55
CA ALA A 124 -7.74 9.54 -39.81
C ALA A 124 -6.74 10.59 -40.31
N GLU A 125 -6.23 11.46 -39.42
CA GLU A 125 -5.22 12.47 -39.77
C GLU A 125 -3.89 11.84 -40.21
N ILE A 126 -3.44 10.80 -39.49
CA ILE A 126 -2.22 10.05 -39.83
C ILE A 126 -2.38 9.31 -41.16
N ALA A 127 -3.55 8.74 -41.44
CA ALA A 127 -3.83 8.09 -42.71
C ALA A 127 -3.81 9.07 -43.89
N ALA A 128 -4.33 10.28 -43.69
CA ALA A 128 -4.30 11.36 -44.68
C ALA A 128 -2.88 11.94 -44.88
N HIS A 129 -2.07 11.96 -43.83
CA HIS A 129 -0.71 12.49 -43.82
C HIS A 129 0.28 11.50 -43.18
N PRO A 130 0.65 10.41 -43.88
CA PRO A 130 1.49 9.38 -43.31
C PRO A 130 2.87 9.92 -42.88
N PRO A 131 3.36 9.57 -41.68
CA PRO A 131 4.68 9.99 -41.24
C PRO A 131 5.77 9.35 -42.11
N VAL A 132 6.84 10.12 -42.37
CA VAL A 132 8.02 9.59 -43.07
C VAL A 132 8.79 8.69 -42.13
N GLU A 133 8.87 7.39 -42.45
CA GLU A 133 9.54 6.40 -41.60
C GLU A 133 11.00 6.79 -41.32
N GLY A 134 11.41 6.67 -40.05
CA GLY A 134 12.78 6.96 -39.62
C GLY A 134 13.15 8.44 -39.54
N SER A 135 12.25 9.36 -39.91
CA SER A 135 12.48 10.81 -39.80
C SER A 135 12.40 11.33 -38.35
N TYR A 136 11.69 10.61 -37.48
CA TYR A 136 11.51 10.97 -36.07
C TYR A 136 12.72 10.56 -35.22
N ALA A 137 13.40 11.55 -34.66
CA ALA A 137 14.53 11.35 -33.74
C ALA A 137 14.06 11.26 -32.28
N ALA A 138 13.63 10.06 -31.86
CA ALA A 138 13.12 9.80 -30.52
C ALA A 138 14.14 10.13 -29.41
N ARG A 139 13.68 10.79 -28.34
CA ARG A 139 14.46 11.00 -27.11
C ARG A 139 13.69 10.51 -25.90
N ARG A 140 14.42 10.06 -24.88
CA ARG A 140 13.83 9.67 -23.60
C ARG A 140 12.99 10.82 -23.04
N GLY A 141 11.74 10.51 -22.68
CA GLY A 141 10.78 11.45 -22.14
C GLY A 141 9.85 12.07 -23.17
N ASP A 142 10.14 11.96 -24.47
CA ASP A 142 9.29 12.49 -25.53
C ASP A 142 7.93 11.80 -25.53
N TYR A 143 6.89 12.58 -25.78
CA TYR A 143 5.62 12.04 -26.22
C TYR A 143 5.61 11.89 -27.74
N CYS A 144 5.17 10.73 -28.20
CA CYS A 144 5.14 10.36 -29.61
C CYS A 144 3.86 9.59 -29.93
N ILE A 145 3.67 9.25 -31.20
CA ILE A 145 2.76 8.20 -31.60
C ILE A 145 3.58 6.96 -31.97
N ALA A 146 3.07 5.80 -31.61
CA ALA A 146 3.69 4.50 -31.87
C ALA A 146 2.68 3.58 -32.56
N LYS A 147 3.14 2.90 -33.62
CA LYS A 147 2.34 1.89 -34.32
C LYS A 147 2.43 0.57 -33.55
N PHE A 148 1.30 0.04 -33.07
CA PHE A 148 1.23 -1.21 -32.30
C PHE A 148 1.08 -2.44 -33.21
N ALA A 149 1.18 -3.64 -32.65
CA ALA A 149 1.20 -4.91 -33.38
C ALA A 149 -0.06 -5.14 -34.26
N ASP A 150 -1.19 -4.54 -33.89
CA ASP A 150 -2.43 -4.52 -34.67
C ASP A 150 -2.36 -3.64 -35.94
N GLY A 151 -1.29 -2.86 -36.09
CA GLY A 151 -1.10 -1.94 -37.21
C GLY A 151 -1.69 -0.55 -36.99
N GLU A 152 -2.30 -0.28 -35.84
CA GLU A 152 -2.90 1.00 -35.51
C GLU A 152 -1.92 1.92 -34.77
N TRP A 153 -2.16 3.23 -34.86
CA TRP A 153 -1.37 4.24 -34.16
C TRP A 153 -2.01 4.61 -32.82
N TYR A 154 -1.15 4.76 -31.81
CA TYR A 154 -1.51 5.08 -30.43
C TYR A 154 -0.58 6.16 -29.87
N ARG A 155 -1.04 6.88 -28.84
CA ARG A 155 -0.18 7.81 -28.10
C ARG A 155 0.76 7.04 -27.18
N ALA A 156 2.01 7.45 -27.16
CA ALA A 156 3.05 6.80 -26.39
C ALA A 156 4.05 7.81 -25.78
N ARG A 157 4.84 7.33 -24.84
CA ARG A 157 5.98 8.04 -24.27
C ARG A 157 7.24 7.19 -24.40
N VAL A 158 8.33 7.79 -24.84
CA VAL A 158 9.63 7.10 -24.95
C VAL A 158 10.24 6.97 -23.55
N GLU A 159 10.44 5.74 -23.08
CA GLU A 159 11.06 5.47 -21.77
C GLU A 159 12.59 5.31 -21.88
N LYS A 160 13.06 4.68 -22.97
CA LYS A 160 14.49 4.39 -23.22
C LYS A 160 14.76 4.26 -24.71
N VAL A 161 15.90 4.78 -25.16
CA VAL A 161 16.41 4.60 -26.53
C VAL A 161 17.70 3.79 -26.45
N GLU A 162 17.67 2.52 -26.85
CA GLU A 162 18.88 1.67 -26.91
C GLU A 162 19.59 1.79 -28.24
N SER A 163 18.81 1.77 -29.32
CA SER A 163 19.28 1.99 -30.70
C SER A 163 18.08 2.39 -31.56
N PRO A 164 18.28 2.85 -32.81
CA PRO A 164 17.17 3.12 -33.72
C PRO A 164 16.24 1.92 -33.93
N ALA A 165 16.74 0.69 -33.81
CA ALA A 165 15.94 -0.53 -33.92
C ALA A 165 15.24 -0.95 -32.62
N LYS A 166 15.63 -0.37 -31.47
CA LYS A 166 15.15 -0.74 -30.13
C LYS A 166 14.87 0.50 -29.30
N VAL A 167 13.63 0.97 -29.38
CA VAL A 167 13.10 2.08 -28.59
C VAL A 167 12.00 1.53 -27.69
N HIS A 168 12.17 1.70 -26.37
CA HIS A 168 11.19 1.31 -25.37
C HIS A 168 10.14 2.40 -25.25
N VAL A 169 8.88 2.03 -25.46
CA VAL A 169 7.73 2.94 -25.36
C VAL A 169 6.72 2.42 -24.36
N PHE A 170 6.07 3.37 -23.70
CA PHE A 170 4.91 3.15 -22.83
C PHE A 170 3.67 3.77 -23.49
N TYR A 171 2.64 2.96 -23.73
CA TYR A 171 1.39 3.41 -24.33
C TYR A 171 0.55 4.13 -23.26
N ILE A 172 0.54 5.46 -23.31
CA ILE A 172 0.06 6.30 -22.20
C ILE A 172 -1.43 6.17 -21.92
N ASP A 173 -2.19 5.62 -22.87
CA ASP A 173 -3.62 5.42 -22.73
C ASP A 173 -3.99 3.99 -22.33
N TYR A 174 -3.06 3.03 -22.39
CA TYR A 174 -3.34 1.60 -22.16
C TYR A 174 -2.45 0.95 -21.09
N GLY A 175 -1.26 1.48 -20.82
CA GLY A 175 -0.38 1.00 -19.76
C GLY A 175 0.63 -0.07 -20.17
N ASN A 176 0.43 -0.72 -21.32
CA ASN A 176 1.37 -1.71 -21.84
C ASN A 176 2.66 -1.04 -22.39
N ARG A 177 3.74 -1.82 -22.43
CA ARG A 177 5.06 -1.41 -22.93
C ARG A 177 5.46 -2.25 -24.12
N GLU A 178 6.22 -1.67 -25.04
CA GLU A 178 6.76 -2.39 -26.20
C GLU A 178 8.16 -1.87 -26.56
N VAL A 179 8.98 -2.75 -27.14
CA VAL A 179 10.23 -2.36 -27.79
C VAL A 179 10.00 -2.32 -29.30
N VAL A 180 10.02 -1.12 -29.86
CA VAL A 180 9.74 -0.89 -31.29
C VAL A 180 10.94 -0.27 -32.02
N SER A 181 10.97 -0.45 -33.34
CA SER A 181 11.87 0.30 -34.23
C SER A 181 11.42 1.76 -34.34
N SER A 182 12.36 2.68 -34.53
CA SER A 182 12.07 4.10 -34.78
C SER A 182 11.24 4.34 -36.06
N THR A 183 11.21 3.37 -36.98
CA THR A 183 10.33 3.41 -38.15
C THR A 183 8.84 3.28 -37.79
N ARG A 184 8.52 2.76 -36.60
CA ARG A 184 7.17 2.66 -36.05
C ARG A 184 6.81 3.81 -35.11
N LEU A 185 7.65 4.84 -35.06
CA LEU A 185 7.46 6.03 -34.23
C LEU A 185 7.33 7.27 -35.09
N ALA A 186 6.50 8.21 -34.65
CA ALA A 186 6.42 9.54 -35.23
C ALA A 186 6.14 10.60 -34.17
N ALA A 187 6.40 11.85 -34.51
CA ALA A 187 6.06 12.98 -33.65
C ALA A 187 4.55 13.03 -33.45
N MET A 188 4.10 13.21 -32.20
CA MET A 188 2.69 13.38 -31.89
C MET A 188 2.21 14.77 -32.33
N PRO A 189 1.19 14.88 -33.20
CA PRO A 189 0.62 16.17 -33.55
C PRO A 189 0.08 16.89 -32.30
N PRO A 190 0.28 18.22 -32.16
CA PRO A 190 -0.13 18.95 -30.96
C PRO A 190 -1.62 18.81 -30.59
N ALA A 191 -2.48 18.63 -31.60
CA ALA A 191 -3.91 18.42 -31.44
C ALA A 191 -4.24 17.18 -30.58
N PHE A 192 -3.37 16.15 -30.58
CA PHE A 192 -3.58 14.90 -29.84
C PHE A 192 -2.75 14.81 -28.55
N SER A 193 -2.12 15.91 -28.14
CA SER A 193 -1.23 15.94 -26.98
C SER A 193 -1.95 15.67 -25.65
N THR A 194 -1.16 15.40 -24.60
CA THR A 194 -1.66 15.23 -23.22
C THR A 194 -2.32 16.49 -22.64
N ARG A 195 -2.14 17.64 -23.29
CA ARG A 195 -2.86 18.88 -22.93
C ARG A 195 -4.29 18.91 -23.46
N THR A 196 -4.55 18.23 -24.60
CA THR A 196 -5.90 18.11 -25.18
C THR A 196 -6.71 17.07 -24.42
N LEU A 197 -6.13 15.88 -24.23
CA LEU A 197 -6.70 14.81 -23.42
C LEU A 197 -5.57 14.23 -22.56
N PRO A 198 -5.68 14.21 -21.22
CA PRO A 198 -4.68 13.57 -20.36
C PRO A 198 -4.41 12.12 -20.75
N ALA A 199 -3.27 11.57 -20.32
CA ALA A 199 -3.02 10.13 -20.43
C ALA A 199 -4.16 9.35 -19.74
N GLN A 200 -4.72 8.36 -20.43
CA GLN A 200 -5.93 7.67 -19.96
C GLN A 200 -5.64 6.44 -19.10
N ALA A 201 -4.43 5.88 -19.15
CA ALA A 201 -4.06 4.77 -18.28
C ALA A 201 -3.54 5.28 -16.93
N THR A 202 -4.13 4.81 -15.84
CA THR A 202 -3.62 5.01 -14.47
C THR A 202 -3.20 3.69 -13.88
N GLU A 203 -2.00 3.64 -13.31
CA GLU A 203 -1.44 2.47 -12.62
C GLU A 203 -1.99 2.35 -11.20
N TYR A 204 -2.28 1.11 -10.78
CA TYR A 204 -2.72 0.76 -9.43
C TYR A 204 -2.07 -0.55 -8.96
N ALA A 205 -2.09 -0.75 -7.65
CA ALA A 205 -1.77 -2.01 -6.99
C ALA A 205 -2.97 -2.50 -6.17
N PHE A 206 -3.03 -3.80 -5.91
CA PHE A 206 -4.06 -4.36 -5.02
C PHE A 206 -3.80 -3.98 -3.57
N ALA A 207 -4.83 -3.54 -2.88
CA ALA A 207 -4.80 -3.34 -1.43
C ALA A 207 -4.88 -4.69 -0.69
N PHE A 208 -4.26 -4.74 0.49
CA PHE A 208 -4.43 -5.82 1.48
C PHE A 208 -3.88 -7.19 1.07
N ILE A 209 -3.13 -7.28 -0.04
CA ILE A 209 -2.45 -8.52 -0.44
C ILE A 209 -0.94 -8.29 -0.52
N GLN A 210 -0.18 -9.32 -0.20
CA GLN A 210 1.27 -9.36 -0.41
C GLN A 210 1.57 -9.90 -1.80
N ILE A 211 2.49 -9.24 -2.51
CA ILE A 211 2.99 -9.70 -3.79
C ILE A 211 3.93 -10.90 -3.55
N PRO A 212 3.71 -12.05 -4.22
CA PRO A 212 4.64 -13.17 -4.15
C PRO A 212 6.03 -12.78 -4.63
N GLN A 213 7.03 -13.12 -3.82
CA GLN A 213 8.43 -12.87 -4.12
C GLN A 213 8.97 -13.93 -5.09
N ASP A 214 8.55 -15.18 -4.89
CA ASP A 214 8.76 -16.26 -5.85
C ASP A 214 8.13 -15.92 -7.21
N GLU A 215 8.90 -16.12 -8.28
CA GLU A 215 8.49 -15.70 -9.63
C GLU A 215 7.39 -16.58 -10.20
N ASP A 216 7.44 -17.89 -9.97
CA ASP A 216 6.44 -18.83 -10.46
C ASP A 216 5.10 -18.63 -9.74
N ALA A 217 5.12 -18.48 -8.41
CA ALA A 217 3.93 -18.15 -7.64
C ALA A 217 3.33 -16.80 -8.04
N ARG A 218 4.17 -15.81 -8.35
CA ARG A 218 3.69 -14.50 -8.84
C ARG A 218 3.06 -14.64 -10.23
N ALA A 219 3.67 -15.41 -11.13
CA ALA A 219 3.15 -15.65 -12.47
C ALA A 219 1.78 -16.34 -12.43
N ASP A 220 1.59 -17.35 -11.55
CA ASP A 220 0.29 -18.00 -11.35
C ASP A 220 -0.81 -17.01 -10.92
N VAL A 221 -0.48 -16.06 -10.05
CA VAL A 221 -1.41 -15.00 -9.62
C VAL A 221 -1.71 -14.04 -10.78
N VAL A 222 -0.68 -13.63 -11.53
CA VAL A 222 -0.83 -12.76 -12.70
C VAL A 222 -1.75 -13.42 -13.73
N ASP A 223 -1.55 -14.69 -14.05
CA ASP A 223 -2.38 -15.44 -15.00
C ASP A 223 -3.85 -15.52 -14.54
N CYS A 224 -4.09 -15.68 -13.24
CA CYS A 224 -5.43 -15.64 -12.66
C CYS A 224 -6.10 -14.28 -12.92
N ILE A 225 -5.41 -13.19 -12.59
CA ILE A 225 -5.94 -11.83 -12.74
C ILE A 225 -6.12 -11.45 -14.22
N VAL A 226 -5.19 -11.85 -15.08
CA VAL A 226 -5.29 -11.68 -16.53
C VAL A 226 -6.57 -12.33 -17.05
N ARG A 227 -6.80 -13.60 -16.69
CA ARG A 227 -8.01 -14.33 -17.10
C ARG A 227 -9.28 -13.70 -16.57
N ASP A 228 -9.25 -13.22 -15.34
CA ASP A 228 -10.46 -12.84 -14.61
C ASP A 228 -10.88 -11.39 -14.89
N ILE A 229 -9.93 -10.45 -15.08
CA ILE A 229 -10.25 -9.02 -15.20
C ILE A 229 -9.60 -8.28 -16.38
N GLN A 230 -8.57 -8.79 -17.06
CA GLN A 230 -7.96 -8.04 -18.16
C GLN A 230 -8.96 -7.86 -19.32
N ASN A 231 -9.01 -6.65 -19.89
CA ASN A 231 -9.95 -6.25 -20.94
C ASN A 231 -11.43 -6.35 -20.51
N SER A 232 -11.70 -6.11 -19.23
CA SER A 232 -13.05 -6.12 -18.67
C SER A 232 -13.35 -4.82 -17.91
N GLN A 233 -14.64 -4.52 -17.77
CA GLN A 233 -15.11 -3.43 -16.92
C GLN A 233 -15.24 -3.91 -15.48
N CYS A 234 -14.60 -3.20 -14.56
CA CYS A 234 -14.63 -3.46 -13.12
C CYS A 234 -15.12 -2.22 -12.35
N LEU A 235 -15.33 -2.39 -11.05
CA LEU A 235 -15.50 -1.28 -10.11
C LEU A 235 -14.26 -1.14 -9.23
N LEU A 236 -13.71 0.06 -9.15
CA LEU A 236 -12.46 0.33 -8.40
C LEU A 236 -12.71 1.33 -7.29
N ASN A 237 -12.20 1.03 -6.08
CA ASN A 237 -12.17 1.94 -4.94
C ASN A 237 -10.72 2.16 -4.49
N VAL A 238 -10.30 3.42 -4.37
CA VAL A 238 -8.97 3.74 -3.84
C VAL A 238 -8.99 3.65 -2.31
N GLU A 239 -8.15 2.79 -1.75
CA GLU A 239 -8.09 2.57 -0.30
C GLU A 239 -7.05 3.48 0.36
N TYR A 240 -5.82 3.49 -0.17
CA TYR A 240 -4.72 4.28 0.37
C TYR A 240 -3.65 4.57 -0.69
N SER A 241 -2.80 5.55 -0.39
CA SER A 241 -1.63 5.87 -1.24
C SER A 241 -0.51 4.86 -1.00
N GLY A 242 0.10 4.36 -2.07
CA GLY A 242 1.35 3.60 -2.02
C GLY A 242 2.56 4.46 -2.33
N VAL A 243 3.74 3.83 -2.35
CA VAL A 243 5.01 4.50 -2.69
C VAL A 243 5.07 4.87 -4.18
N THR A 244 4.61 3.96 -5.04
CA THR A 244 4.65 4.08 -6.51
C THR A 244 3.30 4.50 -7.07
N CYS A 245 2.23 3.78 -6.68
CA CYS A 245 0.87 3.99 -7.14
C CYS A 245 -0.13 3.79 -5.99
N PRO A 246 -1.38 4.28 -6.12
CA PRO A 246 -2.42 4.03 -5.14
C PRO A 246 -2.76 2.53 -5.05
N HIS A 247 -3.10 2.08 -3.84
CA HIS A 247 -3.58 0.73 -3.58
C HIS A 247 -5.10 0.74 -3.51
N VAL A 248 -5.73 -0.24 -4.18
CA VAL A 248 -7.16 -0.23 -4.45
C VAL A 248 -7.78 -1.59 -4.17
N THR A 249 -9.07 -1.62 -3.85
CA THR A 249 -9.89 -2.80 -4.05
C THR A 249 -10.58 -2.70 -5.40
N ILE A 250 -10.67 -3.83 -6.10
CA ILE A 250 -11.36 -3.92 -7.38
C ILE A 250 -12.39 -5.03 -7.30
N GLN A 251 -13.58 -4.76 -7.84
CA GLN A 251 -14.70 -5.69 -7.87
C GLN A 251 -15.08 -6.04 -9.30
N PHE A 252 -15.53 -7.28 -9.49
CA PHE A 252 -16.11 -7.71 -10.77
C PHE A 252 -17.31 -6.84 -11.14
N GLY A 253 -17.45 -6.53 -12.43
CA GLY A 253 -18.51 -5.65 -12.94
C GLY A 253 -19.91 -6.19 -12.71
N ASP A 254 -20.08 -7.50 -12.69
CA ASP A 254 -21.35 -8.22 -12.56
C ASP A 254 -21.63 -8.67 -11.12
N THR A 255 -20.78 -9.49 -10.51
CA THR A 255 -21.03 -10.08 -9.19
C THR A 255 -20.76 -9.12 -8.04
N LYS A 256 -19.95 -8.08 -8.30
CA LYS A 256 -19.43 -7.14 -7.28
C LYS A 256 -18.51 -7.80 -6.24
N ASP A 257 -18.08 -9.04 -6.49
CA ASP A 257 -17.12 -9.70 -5.61
C ASP A 257 -15.75 -9.02 -5.70
N ASP A 258 -15.07 -8.91 -4.56
CA ASP A 258 -13.72 -8.35 -4.45
C ASP A 258 -12.70 -9.35 -5.02
N VAL A 259 -11.98 -8.92 -6.06
CA VAL A 259 -10.99 -9.71 -6.79
C VAL A 259 -9.79 -10.05 -5.91
N GLY A 260 -9.27 -9.06 -5.17
CA GLY A 260 -8.13 -9.26 -4.27
C GLY A 260 -8.45 -10.23 -3.13
N LEU A 261 -9.68 -10.10 -2.58
CA LEU A 261 -10.20 -11.05 -1.60
C LEU A 261 -10.38 -12.46 -2.18
N GLY A 262 -10.77 -12.57 -3.46
CA GLY A 262 -10.86 -13.84 -4.18
C GLY A 262 -9.52 -14.57 -4.21
N LEU A 263 -8.43 -13.88 -4.55
CA LEU A 263 -7.07 -14.44 -4.55
C LEU A 263 -6.67 -14.98 -3.15
N VAL A 264 -7.05 -14.27 -2.09
CA VAL A 264 -6.81 -14.72 -0.70
C VAL A 264 -7.63 -15.97 -0.37
N LYS A 265 -8.91 -16.01 -0.77
CA LYS A 265 -9.79 -17.17 -0.56
C LYS A 265 -9.29 -18.43 -1.27
N GLU A 266 -8.67 -18.27 -2.43
CA GLU A 266 -8.04 -19.37 -3.16
C GLU A 266 -6.65 -19.73 -2.61
N GLY A 267 -6.13 -18.98 -1.64
CA GLY A 267 -4.79 -19.21 -1.08
C GLY A 267 -3.66 -18.95 -2.07
N LEU A 268 -3.88 -18.08 -3.07
CA LEU A 268 -2.88 -17.70 -4.05
C LEU A 268 -1.92 -16.62 -3.49
N VAL A 269 -2.42 -15.77 -2.59
CA VAL A 269 -1.66 -14.68 -1.97
C VAL A 269 -1.90 -14.61 -0.47
N MET A 270 -0.94 -14.00 0.24
CA MET A 270 -1.09 -13.67 1.66
C MET A 270 -1.67 -12.27 1.86
N VAL A 271 -2.22 -12.02 3.04
CA VAL A 271 -2.79 -10.72 3.42
C VAL A 271 -1.68 -9.74 3.85
N ASP A 272 -1.72 -8.52 3.32
CA ASP A 272 -0.95 -7.39 3.84
C ASP A 272 -1.76 -6.67 4.94
N VAL A 273 -1.28 -6.80 6.19
CA VAL A 273 -2.00 -6.31 7.37
C VAL A 273 -1.78 -4.81 7.55
N ARG A 274 -2.89 -4.06 7.50
CA ARG A 274 -2.93 -2.62 7.75
C ARG A 274 -3.26 -2.33 9.22
N LYS A 275 -2.71 -1.25 9.78
CA LYS A 275 -2.91 -0.85 11.19
C LYS A 275 -3.94 0.27 11.34
N GLU A 276 -4.28 0.91 10.24
CA GLU A 276 -5.20 2.03 10.16
C GLU A 276 -6.59 1.56 10.61
N LYS A 277 -7.16 2.23 11.62
CA LYS A 277 -8.43 1.84 12.26
C LYS A 277 -9.59 1.69 11.27
N HIS A 278 -9.69 2.62 10.32
CA HIS A 278 -10.76 2.64 9.32
C HIS A 278 -10.71 1.44 8.36
N LEU A 279 -9.57 0.77 8.24
CA LEU A 279 -9.38 -0.42 7.39
C LEU A 279 -9.54 -1.74 8.15
N GLN A 280 -9.65 -1.73 9.49
CA GLN A 280 -9.61 -2.96 10.29
C GLN A 280 -10.74 -3.94 9.97
N LYS A 281 -11.92 -3.44 9.56
CA LYS A 281 -13.02 -4.30 9.10
C LYS A 281 -12.61 -5.10 7.86
N MET A 282 -12.02 -4.45 6.86
CA MET A 282 -11.51 -5.09 5.64
C MET A 282 -10.37 -6.08 5.95
N VAL A 283 -9.39 -5.65 6.77
CA VAL A 283 -8.26 -6.50 7.17
C VAL A 283 -8.75 -7.77 7.87
N THR A 284 -9.75 -7.65 8.76
CA THR A 284 -10.33 -8.82 9.45
C THR A 284 -11.01 -9.78 8.48
N GLU A 285 -11.73 -9.27 7.48
CA GLU A 285 -12.36 -10.09 6.44
C GLU A 285 -11.34 -10.85 5.58
N TYR A 286 -10.27 -10.16 5.17
CA TYR A 286 -9.16 -10.76 4.42
C TYR A 286 -8.45 -11.83 5.25
N LEU A 287 -8.14 -11.57 6.52
CA LEU A 287 -7.51 -12.54 7.43
C LEU A 287 -8.39 -13.78 7.65
N ASN A 288 -9.70 -13.60 7.86
CA ASN A 288 -10.63 -14.74 8.01
C ASN A 288 -10.67 -15.62 6.74
N SER A 289 -10.60 -14.99 5.56
CA SER A 289 -10.54 -15.71 4.28
C SER A 289 -9.22 -16.47 4.12
N GLN A 290 -8.11 -15.87 4.55
CA GLN A 290 -6.80 -16.54 4.56
C GLN A 290 -6.79 -17.76 5.48
N GLU A 291 -7.35 -17.65 6.70
CA GLU A 291 -7.44 -18.79 7.63
C GLU A 291 -8.32 -19.93 7.08
N SER A 292 -9.34 -19.59 6.30
CA SER A 292 -10.15 -20.58 5.58
C SER A 292 -9.33 -21.28 4.48
N ALA A 293 -8.55 -20.54 3.69
CA ALA A 293 -7.69 -21.08 2.64
C ALA A 293 -6.58 -21.99 3.22
N LYS A 294 -6.00 -21.60 4.36
CA LYS A 294 -5.05 -22.41 5.13
C LYS A 294 -5.67 -23.72 5.60
N SER A 295 -6.84 -23.65 6.22
CA SER A 295 -7.57 -24.82 6.72
C SER A 295 -7.91 -25.81 5.59
N ALA A 296 -8.20 -25.29 4.40
CA ALA A 296 -8.48 -26.07 3.20
C ALA A 296 -7.21 -26.51 2.43
N ARG A 297 -6.00 -26.11 2.88
CA ARG A 297 -4.70 -26.41 2.25
C ARG A 297 -4.64 -26.02 0.77
N LEU A 298 -5.18 -24.84 0.43
CA LEU A 298 -5.22 -24.35 -0.94
C LEU A 298 -3.89 -23.71 -1.35
N ASN A 299 -3.45 -23.94 -2.58
CA ASN A 299 -2.31 -23.28 -3.23
C ASN A 299 -1.06 -23.13 -2.36
N ILE A 300 -0.72 -21.92 -1.88
CA ILE A 300 0.50 -21.69 -1.07
C ILE A 300 0.46 -22.44 0.27
N TRP A 301 -0.71 -22.88 0.71
CA TRP A 301 -0.95 -23.62 1.95
C TRP A 301 -0.94 -25.14 1.78
N ARG A 302 -0.67 -25.66 0.58
CA ARG A 302 -0.70 -27.12 0.28
C ARG A 302 0.21 -27.95 1.18
N TYR A 303 1.33 -27.39 1.63
CA TYR A 303 2.33 -28.09 2.43
C TYR A 303 2.31 -27.73 3.93
N GLY A 304 1.37 -26.89 4.38
CA GLY A 304 1.23 -26.46 5.78
C GLY A 304 1.34 -24.94 5.95
N ASP A 305 1.31 -24.48 7.20
CA ASP A 305 1.54 -23.07 7.55
C ASP A 305 3.03 -22.73 7.46
N PHE A 306 3.35 -21.57 6.89
CA PHE A 306 4.69 -20.99 7.00
C PHE A 306 5.02 -20.77 8.49
N ARG A 307 5.93 -21.57 9.04
CA ARG A 307 6.56 -21.22 10.32
C ARG A 307 7.53 -20.07 10.06
N ALA A 308 7.91 -19.34 11.11
CA ALA A 308 8.84 -18.21 10.99
C ALA A 308 10.22 -18.59 10.42
N ASP A 309 10.45 -19.89 10.28
CA ASP A 309 11.58 -20.67 9.80
C ASP A 309 11.44 -21.09 8.31
N ASP A 310 10.23 -21.04 7.71
CA ASP A 310 9.97 -21.41 6.30
C ASP A 310 9.97 -20.19 5.34
N ALA A 311 10.13 -18.98 5.88
CA ALA A 311 10.08 -17.72 5.10
C ALA A 311 11.18 -17.62 4.03
N ASP A 312 12.30 -18.31 4.22
CA ASP A 312 13.44 -18.32 3.30
C ASP A 312 13.18 -19.21 2.07
N GLU A 313 12.34 -20.24 2.17
CA GLU A 313 12.08 -21.20 1.09
C GLU A 313 10.99 -20.72 0.11
N PHE A 314 10.15 -19.78 0.55
CA PHE A 314 9.05 -19.21 -0.24
C PHE A 314 9.20 -17.71 -0.53
N GLY A 315 10.38 -17.15 -0.22
CA GLY A 315 10.78 -15.80 -0.60
C GLY A 315 10.15 -14.65 0.21
N TYR A 316 9.35 -14.91 1.23
CA TYR A 316 8.66 -13.86 1.98
C TYR A 316 9.44 -13.38 3.21
N ARG A 317 10.54 -12.64 3.03
CA ARG A 317 10.99 -11.63 4.01
C ARG A 317 11.67 -10.43 3.36
N ARG A 318 11.50 -9.29 4.06
CA ARG A 318 11.88 -7.90 3.75
C ARG A 318 13.27 -7.69 3.17
#